data_AF-A0A367LZY6-F1
#
_entry.id   AF-A0A367LZY6-F1
#
_cell.length_a   1.000
_cell.length_b   1.000
_cell.length_c   1.000
_cell.angle_alpha   90.00
_cell.angle_beta   90.00
_cell.angle_gamma   90.00
#
_symmetry.space_group_name_H-M   'P 1'
#
loop_
_entity.id
_entity.type
_entity.pdbx_description
1 polymer ?
#
loop_
_entity_poly.entity_id
_entity_poly.type
_entity_poly.pdbx_seq_one_letter_code
_entity_poly.pdbx_strand_id
1 'polypeptide(L)'
;AAYGAERHRREDLGDWVATSARIFADLPATDDLRAEAWQAVFFRAQALIEQFIVARPADYRLDDWARATARIYRALEPAGRGDPASAADRLARQAALYGSRFEVQAEADGRAVFHNRHCAIWDYRERARARGVPITLESACTYCTKLLSAFVAASDCRADWRLYEEPQGHGCVWTITADSLNQGAGVHERDH
;
A
#
# COMPACT_ATOMS: atom_id res chain seq x y z
N ALA A 1 -28.40 -6.91 -20.35
CA ALA A 1 -27.49 -6.75 -19.18
C ALA A 1 -26.45 -7.87 -19.12
N ALA A 2 -26.84 -9.16 -19.08
CA ALA A 2 -25.90 -10.29 -18.91
C ALA A 2 -24.83 -10.44 -20.02
N TYR A 3 -25.19 -10.23 -21.30
CA TYR A 3 -24.23 -10.31 -22.41
C TYR A 3 -23.13 -9.23 -22.36
N GLY A 4 -23.49 -8.02 -21.89
CA GLY A 4 -22.52 -6.94 -21.69
C GLY A 4 -21.56 -7.25 -20.54
N ALA A 5 -22.08 -7.71 -19.41
CA ALA A 5 -21.27 -8.10 -18.25
C ALA A 5 -20.30 -9.27 -18.55
N GLU A 6 -20.74 -10.27 -19.33
CA GLU A 6 -19.90 -11.40 -19.72
C GLU A 6 -18.80 -11.01 -20.73
N ARG A 7 -19.11 -10.07 -21.63
CA ARG A 7 -18.15 -9.51 -22.58
C ARG A 7 -17.11 -8.63 -21.89
N HIS A 8 -17.53 -7.73 -20.99
CA HIS A 8 -16.63 -6.94 -20.15
C HIS A 8 -15.69 -7.86 -19.36
N ARG A 9 -16.22 -8.91 -18.71
CA ARG A 9 -15.39 -9.87 -17.95
C ARG A 9 -14.33 -10.59 -18.80
N ARG A 10 -14.62 -10.90 -20.08
CA ARG A 10 -13.65 -11.52 -21.00
C ARG A 10 -12.59 -10.55 -21.50
N GLU A 11 -12.99 -9.31 -21.84
CA GLU A 11 -12.06 -8.25 -22.25
C GLU A 11 -11.14 -7.88 -21.06
N ASP A 12 -11.70 -7.75 -19.85
CA ASP A 12 -10.95 -7.51 -18.62
C ASP A 12 -9.96 -8.64 -18.30
N LEU A 13 -10.32 -9.89 -18.57
CA LEU A 13 -9.39 -11.02 -18.41
C LEU A 13 -8.22 -10.92 -19.39
N GLY A 14 -8.49 -10.58 -20.66
CA GLY A 14 -7.44 -10.36 -21.66
C GLY A 14 -6.51 -9.23 -21.26
N ASP A 15 -7.06 -8.11 -20.81
CA ASP A 15 -6.30 -6.95 -20.34
C ASP A 15 -5.52 -7.26 -19.06
N TRP A 16 -6.07 -8.07 -18.16
CA TRP A 16 -5.39 -8.54 -16.96
C TRP A 16 -4.21 -9.45 -17.30
N VAL A 17 -4.38 -10.38 -18.24
CA VAL A 17 -3.29 -11.23 -18.74
C VAL A 17 -2.19 -10.38 -19.36
N ALA A 18 -2.55 -9.41 -20.21
CA ALA A 18 -1.57 -8.50 -20.82
C ALA A 18 -0.84 -7.63 -19.77
N THR A 19 -1.58 -7.13 -18.76
CA THR A 19 -1.01 -6.39 -17.64
C THR A 19 -0.04 -7.26 -16.84
N SER A 20 -0.44 -8.49 -16.50
CA SER A 20 0.39 -9.46 -15.77
C SER A 20 1.66 -9.80 -16.55
N ALA A 21 1.56 -10.03 -17.86
CA ALA A 21 2.72 -10.28 -18.71
C ALA A 21 3.73 -9.12 -18.65
N ARG A 22 3.26 -7.86 -18.66
CA ARG A 22 4.12 -6.68 -18.52
C ARG A 22 4.74 -6.54 -17.13
N ILE A 23 4.05 -7.00 -16.08
CA ILE A 23 4.58 -7.02 -14.70
C ILE A 23 5.75 -7.99 -14.59
N PHE A 24 5.62 -9.18 -15.18
CA PHE A 24 6.60 -10.25 -15.11
C PHE A 24 7.60 -10.26 -16.29
N ALA A 25 7.50 -9.30 -17.21
CA ALA A 25 8.51 -9.11 -18.24
C ALA A 25 9.86 -8.74 -17.60
N ASP A 26 10.98 -9.25 -18.10
CA ASP A 26 12.31 -8.82 -17.65
C ASP A 26 12.53 -8.95 -16.13
N LEU A 27 12.04 -10.04 -15.51
CA LEU A 27 12.35 -10.32 -14.11
C LEU A 27 13.87 -10.46 -13.93
N PRO A 28 14.44 -9.91 -12.84
CA PRO A 28 15.80 -10.21 -12.44
C PRO A 28 16.00 -11.73 -12.34
N ALA A 29 17.23 -12.19 -12.59
CA ALA A 29 17.56 -13.58 -12.36
C ALA A 29 17.28 -13.94 -10.89
N THR A 30 16.86 -15.17 -10.62
CA THR A 30 16.45 -15.59 -9.26
C THR A 30 17.60 -15.54 -8.26
N ASP A 31 18.84 -15.54 -8.74
CA ASP A 31 20.07 -15.39 -7.97
C ASP A 31 20.57 -13.93 -7.90
N ASP A 32 19.89 -12.97 -8.54
CA ASP A 32 20.17 -11.54 -8.38
C ASP A 32 19.62 -11.06 -7.03
N LEU A 33 20.51 -10.97 -6.04
CA LEU A 33 20.19 -10.55 -4.68
C LEU A 33 20.15 -9.03 -4.50
N ARG A 34 20.38 -8.24 -5.55
CA ARG A 34 20.35 -6.77 -5.46
C ARG A 34 18.92 -6.30 -5.24
N ALA A 35 18.71 -5.61 -4.13
CA ALA A 35 17.39 -5.09 -3.75
C ALA A 35 16.82 -4.14 -4.83
N GLU A 36 17.69 -3.38 -5.51
CA GLU A 36 17.31 -2.39 -6.52
C GLU A 36 16.63 -3.03 -7.75
N ALA A 37 17.07 -4.22 -8.15
CA ALA A 37 16.53 -4.92 -9.32
C ALA A 37 15.08 -5.37 -9.05
N TRP A 38 14.83 -5.91 -7.85
CA TRP A 38 13.49 -6.30 -7.41
C TRP A 38 12.59 -5.12 -7.08
N GLN A 39 13.16 -4.02 -6.59
CA GLN A 39 12.45 -2.76 -6.35
C GLN A 39 11.87 -2.18 -7.65
N ALA A 40 12.60 -2.27 -8.77
CA ALA A 40 12.10 -1.83 -10.08
C ALA A 40 10.88 -2.65 -10.53
N VAL A 41 10.90 -3.97 -10.33
CA VAL A 41 9.75 -4.86 -10.58
C VAL A 41 8.56 -4.47 -9.71
N PHE A 42 8.79 -4.22 -8.42
CA PHE A 42 7.76 -3.79 -7.48
C PHE A 42 7.07 -2.48 -7.93
N PHE A 43 7.85 -1.46 -8.32
CA PHE A 43 7.28 -0.19 -8.80
C PHE A 43 6.53 -0.34 -10.11
N ARG A 44 7.04 -1.13 -11.05
CA ARG A 44 6.34 -1.44 -12.31
C ARG A 44 5.01 -2.15 -12.02
N ALA A 45 5.01 -3.13 -11.11
CA ALA A 45 3.81 -3.84 -10.71
C ALA A 45 2.75 -2.89 -10.12
N GLN A 46 3.14 -2.04 -9.17
CA GLN A 46 2.21 -1.07 -8.58
C GLN A 46 1.63 -0.11 -9.62
N ALA A 47 2.46 0.43 -10.51
CA ALA A 47 2.00 1.37 -11.54
C ALA A 47 1.02 0.72 -12.53
N LEU A 48 1.32 -0.50 -12.99
CA LEU A 48 0.47 -1.20 -13.96
C LEU A 48 -0.87 -1.63 -13.36
N ILE A 49 -0.86 -2.09 -12.10
CA ILE A 49 -2.10 -2.47 -11.41
C ILE A 49 -2.95 -1.23 -11.10
N GLU A 50 -2.33 -0.12 -10.70
CA GLU A 50 -3.03 1.16 -10.51
C GLU A 50 -3.71 1.60 -11.81
N GLN A 51 -3.00 1.57 -12.94
CA GLN A 51 -3.57 1.88 -14.26
C GLN A 51 -4.74 0.95 -14.63
N PHE A 52 -4.61 -0.35 -14.38
CA PHE A 52 -5.67 -1.32 -14.66
C PHE A 52 -6.95 -1.01 -13.89
N ILE A 53 -6.83 -0.70 -12.60
CA ILE A 53 -7.96 -0.40 -11.71
C ILE A 53 -8.58 0.96 -12.03
N VAL A 54 -7.77 2.00 -12.17
CA VAL A 54 -8.30 3.37 -12.36
C VAL A 54 -8.95 3.55 -13.73
N ALA A 55 -8.55 2.78 -14.74
CA ALA A 55 -9.25 2.76 -16.03
C ALA A 55 -10.67 2.17 -15.95
N ARG A 56 -11.04 1.50 -14.83
CA ARG A 56 -12.30 0.76 -14.65
C ARG A 56 -12.96 1.05 -13.30
N PRO A 57 -13.28 2.31 -12.98
CA PRO A 57 -13.77 2.68 -11.65
C PRO A 57 -15.18 2.13 -11.35
N ALA A 58 -15.93 1.75 -12.38
CA ALA A 58 -17.26 1.12 -12.23
C ALA A 58 -17.17 -0.33 -11.73
N ASP A 59 -16.08 -1.03 -12.07
CA ASP A 59 -15.92 -2.47 -11.85
C ASP A 59 -14.92 -2.78 -10.74
N TYR A 60 -13.91 -1.92 -10.56
CA TYR A 60 -12.83 -2.12 -9.60
C TYR A 60 -12.64 -0.91 -8.68
N ARG A 61 -12.60 -1.17 -7.37
CA ARG A 61 -12.38 -0.15 -6.34
C ARG A 61 -10.97 -0.26 -5.77
N LEU A 62 -10.27 0.88 -5.72
CA LEU A 62 -8.95 0.97 -5.09
C LEU A 62 -8.94 0.49 -3.62
N ASP A 63 -10.04 0.68 -2.90
CA ASP A 63 -10.16 0.23 -1.51
C ASP A 63 -10.17 -1.31 -1.40
N ASP A 64 -10.81 -2.01 -2.34
CA ASP A 64 -10.82 -3.48 -2.37
C ASP A 64 -9.43 -4.02 -2.70
N TRP A 65 -8.76 -3.40 -3.66
CA TRP A 65 -7.38 -3.72 -4.00
C TRP A 65 -6.42 -3.50 -2.83
N ALA A 66 -6.53 -2.35 -2.15
CA ALA A 66 -5.73 -2.04 -0.97
C ALA A 66 -5.92 -3.08 0.14
N ARG A 67 -7.18 -3.48 0.41
CA ARG A 67 -7.49 -4.54 1.38
C ARG A 67 -6.92 -5.90 0.98
N ALA A 68 -7.06 -6.31 -0.29
CA ALA A 68 -6.52 -7.56 -0.77
C ALA A 68 -4.99 -7.61 -0.63
N THR A 69 -4.32 -6.53 -1.04
CA THR A 69 -2.86 -6.36 -0.89
C THR A 69 -2.45 -6.45 0.58
N ALA A 70 -3.18 -5.78 1.48
CA ALA A 70 -2.88 -5.81 2.90
C ALA A 70 -3.01 -7.19 3.53
N ARG A 71 -3.99 -8.00 3.11
CA ARG A 71 -4.12 -9.40 3.56
C ARG A 71 -2.94 -10.26 3.15
N ILE A 72 -2.40 -10.06 1.94
CA ILE A 72 -1.21 -10.80 1.47
C ILE A 72 -0.01 -10.45 2.35
N TYR A 73 0.27 -9.15 2.55
CA TYR A 73 1.37 -8.75 3.43
C TYR A 73 1.19 -9.23 4.86
N ARG A 74 -0.05 -9.21 5.37
CA ARG A 74 -0.36 -9.76 6.70
C ARG A 74 -0.05 -11.26 6.80
N ALA A 75 -0.34 -12.03 5.76
CA ALA A 75 -0.02 -13.46 5.72
C ALA A 75 1.50 -13.71 5.65
N LEU A 76 2.25 -12.84 4.96
CA LEU A 76 3.71 -12.91 4.87
C LEU A 76 4.42 -12.41 6.13
N GLU A 77 3.78 -11.52 6.90
CA GLU A 77 4.33 -10.90 8.11
C GLU A 77 3.37 -11.12 9.31
N PRO A 78 3.29 -12.36 9.85
CA PRO A 78 2.29 -12.71 10.87
C PRO A 78 2.61 -12.19 12.28
N ALA A 79 3.83 -11.77 12.56
CA ALA A 79 4.21 -11.18 13.85
C ALA A 79 3.54 -9.80 14.07
N GLY A 80 3.53 -9.31 15.32
CA GLY A 80 3.14 -7.93 15.63
C GLY A 80 1.64 -7.59 15.47
N ARG A 81 0.75 -8.59 15.54
CA ARG A 81 -0.71 -8.36 15.47
C ARG A 81 -1.19 -7.54 16.66
N GLY A 82 -2.00 -6.52 16.41
CA GLY A 82 -2.55 -5.64 17.43
C GLY A 82 -1.53 -4.71 18.09
N ASP A 83 -0.27 -4.72 17.64
CA ASP A 83 0.79 -3.86 18.14
C ASP A 83 0.98 -2.63 17.22
N PRO A 84 0.65 -1.42 17.69
CA PRO A 84 0.82 -0.19 16.92
C PRO A 84 2.26 0.07 16.47
N ALA A 85 3.26 -0.34 17.25
CA ALA A 85 4.67 -0.14 16.88
C ALA A 85 5.04 -1.04 15.68
N SER A 86 4.68 -2.32 15.72
CA SER A 86 4.83 -3.23 14.58
C SER A 86 4.09 -2.74 13.32
N ALA A 87 2.89 -2.18 13.48
CA ALA A 87 2.16 -1.56 12.37
C ALA A 87 2.88 -0.31 11.83
N ALA A 88 3.44 0.55 12.69
CA ALA A 88 4.25 1.69 12.27
C ALA A 88 5.53 1.26 11.52
N ASP A 89 6.17 0.18 11.95
CA ASP A 89 7.34 -0.40 11.28
C ASP A 89 7.00 -0.92 9.87
N ARG A 90 5.79 -1.44 9.66
CA ARG A 90 5.33 -1.83 8.31
C ARG A 90 5.23 -0.63 7.37
N LEU A 91 4.75 0.51 7.89
CA LEU A 91 4.69 1.78 7.16
C LEU A 91 6.11 2.31 6.86
N ALA A 92 7.02 2.21 7.83
CA ALA A 92 8.43 2.52 7.66
C ALA A 92 9.09 1.67 6.57
N ARG A 93 8.86 0.35 6.54
CA ARG A 93 9.34 -0.52 5.45
C ARG A 93 8.80 -0.07 4.09
N GLN A 94 7.53 0.34 4.01
CA GLN A 94 6.96 0.87 2.77
C GLN A 94 7.64 2.18 2.34
N ALA A 95 7.93 3.07 3.28
CA ALA A 95 8.58 4.36 3.01
C ALA A 95 10.06 4.20 2.62
N ALA A 96 10.76 3.26 3.26
CA ALA A 96 12.15 2.90 2.96
C ALA A 96 12.30 2.36 1.54
N LEU A 97 11.34 1.57 1.05
CA LEU A 97 11.32 1.12 -0.36
C LEU A 97 11.33 2.27 -1.35
N TYR A 98 10.87 3.47 -0.99
CA TYR A 98 10.90 4.63 -1.87
C TYR A 98 12.10 5.56 -1.63
N GLY A 99 12.94 5.27 -0.62
CA GLY A 99 13.99 6.20 -0.18
C GLY A 99 13.44 7.45 0.50
N SER A 100 12.26 7.33 1.15
CA SER A 100 11.66 8.45 1.90
C SER A 100 12.42 8.72 3.20
N ARG A 101 12.35 9.96 3.71
CA ARG A 101 12.90 10.31 5.04
C ARG A 101 11.77 10.25 6.07
N PHE A 102 11.91 9.40 7.09
CA PHE A 102 10.85 9.18 8.07
C PHE A 102 11.39 8.88 9.47
N GLU A 103 10.50 8.97 10.45
CA GLU A 103 10.73 8.60 11.84
C GLU A 103 9.57 7.73 12.34
N VAL A 104 9.87 6.81 13.26
CA VAL A 104 8.88 6.02 14.00
C VAL A 104 9.11 6.29 15.48
N GLN A 105 8.02 6.56 16.20
CA GLN A 105 8.02 6.82 17.63
C GLN A 105 6.95 5.96 18.30
N ALA A 106 7.34 5.14 19.26
CA ALA A 106 6.39 4.48 20.15
C ALA A 106 6.09 5.43 21.33
N GLU A 107 4.81 5.64 21.59
CA GLU A 107 4.34 6.50 22.67
C GLU A 107 4.07 5.69 23.93
N ALA A 108 4.25 6.31 25.11
CA ALA A 108 4.08 5.63 26.40
C ALA A 108 2.64 5.14 26.65
N ASP A 109 1.65 5.69 25.95
CA ASP A 109 0.24 5.32 26.05
C ASP A 109 -0.16 4.16 25.11
N GLY A 110 0.84 3.46 24.53
CA GLY A 110 0.61 2.33 23.64
C GLY A 110 0.21 2.73 22.23
N ARG A 111 0.33 4.01 21.86
CA ARG A 111 0.21 4.46 20.47
C ARG A 111 1.56 4.43 19.76
N ALA A 112 1.54 4.49 18.44
CA ALA A 112 2.73 4.70 17.64
C ALA A 112 2.51 5.82 16.62
N VAL A 113 3.54 6.62 16.38
CA VAL A 113 3.54 7.69 15.38
C VAL A 113 4.54 7.33 14.30
N PHE A 114 4.06 7.27 13.06
CA PHE A 114 4.92 7.21 11.88
C PHE A 114 4.88 8.57 11.19
N HIS A 115 6.04 9.21 11.08
CA HIS A 115 6.17 10.53 10.49
C HIS A 115 7.07 10.48 9.25
N ASN A 116 6.47 10.55 8.07
CA ASN A 116 7.18 10.62 6.80
C ASN A 116 7.53 12.07 6.45
N ARG A 117 8.67 12.55 6.95
CA ARG A 117 9.20 13.92 6.78
C ARG A 117 9.40 14.35 5.34
N HIS A 118 9.70 13.41 4.45
CA HIS A 118 9.82 13.70 3.02
C HIS A 118 9.46 12.45 2.20
N CYS A 119 8.35 12.56 1.47
CA CYS A 119 7.75 11.46 0.75
C CYS A 119 8.33 11.34 -0.68
N ALA A 120 9.27 10.41 -0.86
CA ALA A 120 9.96 10.21 -2.13
C ALA A 120 9.05 9.66 -3.24
N ILE A 121 7.96 8.97 -2.89
CA ILE A 121 6.95 8.54 -3.88
C ILE A 121 6.16 9.73 -4.43
N TRP A 122 5.87 10.73 -3.60
CA TRP A 122 5.21 11.95 -4.05
C TRP A 122 6.09 12.68 -5.05
N ASP A 123 7.36 12.88 -4.70
CA ASP A 123 8.44 13.39 -5.55
C ASP A 123 8.46 12.70 -6.93
N TYR A 124 8.47 11.37 -6.91
CA TYR A 124 8.47 10.56 -8.13
C TYR A 124 7.23 10.82 -8.99
N ARG A 125 6.04 10.86 -8.38
CA ARG A 125 4.76 11.08 -9.07
C ARG A 125 4.66 12.48 -9.67
N GLU A 126 5.11 13.51 -8.96
CA GLU A 126 5.15 14.88 -9.49
C GLU A 126 6.16 15.03 -10.63
N ARG A 127 7.35 14.42 -10.51
CA ARG A 127 8.33 14.38 -11.61
C ARG A 127 7.78 13.65 -12.83
N ALA A 128 7.04 12.57 -12.63
CA ALA A 128 6.39 11.83 -13.72
C ALA A 128 5.30 12.70 -14.39
N ARG A 129 4.45 13.38 -13.61
CA ARG A 129 3.45 14.32 -14.12
C ARG A 129 4.07 15.46 -14.92
N ALA A 130 5.15 16.07 -14.41
CA ALA A 130 5.88 17.13 -15.10
C ALA A 130 6.51 16.67 -16.42
N ARG A 131 6.78 15.36 -16.58
CA ARG A 131 7.27 14.74 -17.81
C ARG A 131 6.16 14.25 -18.74
N GLY A 132 4.90 14.60 -18.44
CA GLY A 132 3.74 14.23 -19.26
C GLY A 132 3.30 12.77 -19.10
N VAL A 133 3.77 12.04 -18.08
CA VAL A 133 3.25 10.71 -17.77
C VAL A 133 1.83 10.86 -17.26
N PRO A 134 0.83 10.19 -17.86
CA PRO A 134 -0.54 10.21 -17.36
C PRO A 134 -0.61 9.60 -15.96
N ILE A 135 -0.81 10.45 -14.95
CA ILE A 135 -1.10 10.01 -13.58
C ILE A 135 -2.61 10.00 -13.45
N THR A 136 -3.17 8.81 -13.23
CA THR A 136 -4.61 8.57 -13.23
C THR A 136 -5.29 9.00 -11.92
N LEU A 137 -4.52 9.34 -10.88
CA LEU A 137 -5.00 9.84 -9.61
C LEU A 137 -4.78 11.35 -9.46
N GLU A 138 -5.80 12.04 -8.95
CA GLU A 138 -5.75 13.49 -8.72
C GLU A 138 -4.66 13.91 -7.72
N SER A 139 -4.41 13.09 -6.70
CA SER A 139 -3.34 13.31 -5.72
C SER A 139 -2.34 12.17 -5.72
N ALA A 140 -1.05 12.52 -5.58
CA ALA A 140 0.03 11.56 -5.38
C ALA A 140 -0.20 10.66 -4.15
N CYS A 141 -1.05 11.07 -3.19
CA CYS A 141 -1.30 10.35 -1.95
C CYS A 141 -2.52 9.43 -1.98
N THR A 142 -3.44 9.55 -2.95
CA THR A 142 -4.75 8.86 -2.91
C THR A 142 -4.63 7.35 -2.74
N TYR A 143 -3.75 6.71 -3.51
CA TYR A 143 -3.53 5.27 -3.37
C TYR A 143 -2.73 4.93 -2.10
N CYS A 144 -1.71 5.73 -1.77
CA CYS A 144 -0.85 5.49 -0.62
C CYS A 144 -1.65 5.49 0.68
N THR A 145 -2.53 6.47 0.90
CA THR A 145 -3.32 6.54 2.13
C THR A 145 -4.28 5.36 2.25
N LYS A 146 -4.95 4.96 1.15
CA LYS A 146 -5.79 3.75 1.13
C LYS A 146 -5.00 2.48 1.47
N LEU A 147 -3.83 2.30 0.85
CA LEU A 147 -2.98 1.13 1.08
C LEU A 147 -2.42 1.08 2.49
N LEU A 148 -1.87 2.18 3.00
CA LEU A 148 -1.29 2.24 4.34
C LEU A 148 -2.36 2.07 5.42
N SER A 149 -3.54 2.69 5.25
CA SER A 149 -4.69 2.43 6.12
C SER A 149 -5.08 0.95 6.12
N ALA A 150 -5.07 0.30 4.95
CA ALA A 150 -5.37 -1.14 4.86
C ALA A 150 -4.30 -2.00 5.55
N PHE A 151 -3.01 -1.65 5.48
CA PHE A 151 -1.95 -2.35 6.22
C PHE A 151 -2.13 -2.25 7.74
N VAL A 152 -2.45 -1.06 8.24
CA VAL A 152 -2.73 -0.86 9.67
C VAL A 152 -3.95 -1.67 10.10
N ALA A 153 -5.05 -1.59 9.34
CA ALA A 153 -6.27 -2.34 9.64
C ALA A 153 -6.05 -3.87 9.61
N ALA A 154 -5.29 -4.39 8.64
CA ALA A 154 -4.95 -5.80 8.57
C ALA A 154 -4.06 -6.29 9.73
N SER A 155 -3.44 -5.35 10.45
CA SER A 155 -2.67 -5.60 11.67
C SER A 155 -3.50 -5.45 12.94
N ASP A 156 -4.84 -5.33 12.84
CA ASP A 156 -5.77 -5.12 13.95
C ASP A 156 -5.48 -3.87 14.77
N CYS A 157 -5.10 -2.83 14.04
CA CYS A 157 -4.89 -1.49 14.54
C CYS A 157 -5.77 -0.52 13.76
N ARG A 158 -5.93 0.68 14.28
CA ARG A 158 -6.57 1.82 13.59
C ARG A 158 -5.58 2.96 13.49
N ALA A 159 -5.70 3.76 12.44
CA ALA A 159 -4.86 4.94 12.27
C ALA A 159 -5.66 6.16 11.81
N ASP A 160 -5.27 7.30 12.36
CA ASP A 160 -5.56 8.61 11.82
C ASP A 160 -4.32 9.12 11.07
N TRP A 161 -4.52 9.86 9.99
CA TRP A 161 -3.42 10.43 9.23
C TRP A 161 -3.73 11.83 8.73
N ARG A 162 -2.67 12.61 8.51
CA ARG A 162 -2.73 13.92 7.88
C ARG A 162 -1.61 14.06 6.88
N LEU A 163 -1.91 14.68 5.75
CA LEU A 163 -0.92 15.12 4.77
C LEU A 163 -0.48 16.52 5.12
N TYR A 164 0.76 16.86 4.78
CA TYR A 164 1.25 18.22 4.86
C TYR A 164 2.20 18.51 3.71
N GLU A 165 2.30 19.79 3.40
CA GLU A 165 3.22 20.35 2.41
C GLU A 165 3.83 21.60 3.05
N GLU A 166 5.14 21.57 3.27
CA GLU A 166 5.90 22.65 3.88
C GLU A 166 7.11 23.00 2.99
N PRO A 167 7.73 24.19 3.14
CA PRO A 167 8.90 24.57 2.35
C PRO A 167 10.06 23.57 2.42
N GLN A 168 10.13 22.78 3.50
CA GLN A 168 11.18 21.79 3.76
C GLN A 168 10.86 20.40 3.16
N GLY A 169 9.62 20.19 2.70
CA GLY A 169 9.16 18.97 2.05
C GLY A 169 7.66 18.70 2.23
N HIS A 170 7.17 17.72 1.48
CA HIS A 170 5.83 17.15 1.60
C HIS A 170 5.87 15.76 2.21
N GLY A 171 4.85 15.45 2.98
CA GLY A 171 4.88 14.27 3.83
C GLY A 171 3.52 13.88 4.38
N CYS A 172 3.56 12.93 5.31
CA CYS A 172 2.39 12.50 6.04
C CYS A 172 2.76 12.08 7.45
N VAL A 173 1.84 12.29 8.38
CA VAL A 173 1.93 11.80 9.76
C VAL A 173 0.77 10.83 10.00
N TRP A 174 1.09 9.72 10.65
CA TRP A 174 0.16 8.65 10.99
C TRP A 174 0.23 8.41 12.48
N THR A 175 -0.92 8.42 13.14
CA THR A 175 -1.06 8.05 14.55
C THR A 175 -1.82 6.73 14.60
N ILE A 176 -1.17 5.70 15.12
CA ILE A 176 -1.65 4.32 15.13
C ILE A 176 -1.98 3.92 16.56
N THR A 177 -3.12 3.27 16.75
CA THR A 177 -3.57 2.76 18.04
C THR A 177 -4.10 1.35 17.87
N ALA A 178 -4.03 0.54 18.92
CA ALA A 178 -4.59 -0.81 18.87
C ALA A 178 -6.10 -0.75 18.65
N ASP A 179 -6.65 -1.66 17.85
CA ASP A 179 -8.09 -1.75 17.68
C ASP A 179 -8.69 -2.55 18.84
N SER A 180 -9.22 -1.83 19.83
CA SER A 180 -9.83 -2.42 21.03
C SER A 180 -11.02 -3.34 20.72
N LEU A 181 -11.63 -3.25 19.53
CA LEU A 181 -12.73 -4.13 19.12
C LEU A 181 -12.27 -5.53 18.70
N ASN A 182 -11.01 -5.70 18.28
CA ASN A 182 -10.45 -6.98 17.84
C ASN A 182 -9.69 -7.75 18.94
N GLN A 183 -9.56 -7.17 20.15
CA GLN A 183 -8.92 -7.82 21.30
C GLN A 183 -9.79 -8.89 21.97
N GLY A 184 -11.11 -8.89 21.72
CA GLY A 184 -12.06 -9.85 22.31
C GLY A 184 -12.22 -11.19 21.58
N ALA A 185 -11.67 -11.36 20.38
CA ALA A 185 -11.86 -12.58 19.58
C ALA A 185 -10.75 -13.63 19.75
N GLY A 186 -9.73 -13.36 20.58
CA GLY A 186 -8.52 -14.19 20.71
C GLY A 186 -8.38 -14.99 22.01
N VAL A 187 -9.34 -14.92 22.93
CA VAL A 187 -9.27 -15.61 24.22
C VAL A 187 -10.56 -16.39 24.40
N HIS A 188 -10.60 -17.65 23.94
CA HIS A 188 -11.34 -18.79 24.52
C HIS A 188 -11.28 -19.97 23.54
N GLU A 189 -10.12 -20.59 23.38
CA GLU A 189 -10.08 -22.02 23.08
C GLU A 189 -8.77 -22.63 23.56
N ARG A 190 -8.74 -22.94 24.85
CA ARG A 190 -8.02 -24.07 25.44
C ARG A 190 -8.56 -24.30 26.85
N ASP A 191 -8.71 -25.58 27.16
CA ASP A 191 -9.10 -26.21 28.43
C ASP A 191 -10.61 -26.38 28.64
N HIS A 192 -11.15 -27.48 28.10
CA HIS A 192 -11.61 -28.63 28.88
C HIS A 192 -11.68 -29.90 28.02
#